data_AF-A0A7T5UIJ9-F1
#
_entry.id   AF-A0A7T5UIJ9-F1
#
_cell.length_a   1.000
_cell.length_b   1.000
_cell.length_c   1.000
_cell.angle_alpha   90.00
_cell.angle_beta   90.00
_cell.angle_gamma   90.00
#
_symmetry.space_group_name_H-M   'P 1'
#
loop_
_entity.id
_entity.type
_entity.pdbx_description
1 polymer ?
#
loop_
_entity_poly.entity_id
_entity_poly.type
_entity_poly.pdbx_seq_one_letter_code
_entity_poly.pdbx_strand_id
1 'polypeptide(L)'
;MDSKQLAYLYSRLVEYQERNDEIGAGKYLAAHFHEFPKELQGELLTHFYINALNKKVEHLQVVQQVQEEGLELYQSLEIVKKLLQETGGK
;
A
#
# COMPACT_ATOMS: atom_id res chain seq x y z
N MET A 1 -12.98 -10.07 -29.30
CA MET A 1 -13.41 -8.91 -28.49
C MET A 1 -13.25 -7.67 -29.34
N ASP A 2 -14.23 -6.77 -29.34
CA ASP A 2 -14.14 -5.50 -30.05
C ASP A 2 -13.57 -4.37 -29.17
N SER A 3 -13.24 -3.22 -29.77
CA SER A 3 -12.62 -2.10 -29.05
C SER A 3 -13.52 -1.46 -28.00
N LYS A 4 -14.85 -1.52 -28.17
CA LYS A 4 -15.81 -0.95 -27.22
C LYS A 4 -15.91 -1.82 -25.97
N GLN A 5 -15.91 -3.14 -26.14
CA GLN A 5 -15.87 -4.10 -25.04
C GLN A 5 -14.58 -3.95 -24.23
N LEU A 6 -13.43 -3.84 -24.90
CA LEU A 6 -12.16 -3.61 -24.20
C LEU A 6 -12.16 -2.29 -23.42
N ALA A 7 -12.60 -1.20 -24.06
CA ALA A 7 -12.68 0.11 -23.41
C ALA A 7 -13.60 0.09 -22.19
N TYR A 8 -14.71 -0.65 -22.26
CA TYR A 8 -15.62 -0.84 -21.13
C TYR A 8 -14.96 -1.62 -19.98
N LEU A 9 -14.26 -2.72 -20.28
CA LEU A 9 -13.55 -3.48 -19.25
C LEU A 9 -12.47 -2.63 -18.55
N TYR A 10 -11.75 -1.83 -19.33
CA TYR A 10 -10.70 -0.95 -18.81
C TYR A 10 -11.29 0.23 -18.01
N SER A 11 -12.37 0.86 -18.48
CA SER A 11 -12.99 1.97 -17.77
C SER A 11 -13.52 1.55 -16.40
N ARG A 12 -14.03 0.32 -16.28
CA ARG A 12 -14.43 -0.23 -14.98
C ARG A 12 -13.26 -0.40 -14.02
N LEU A 13 -12.12 -0.89 -14.49
CA LEU A 13 -10.91 -0.98 -13.66
C LEU A 13 -10.46 0.42 -13.18
N VAL A 14 -10.52 1.42 -14.07
CA VAL A 14 -10.21 2.81 -13.72
C VAL A 14 -11.19 3.36 -12.67
N GLU A 15 -12.50 3.10 -12.80
CA GLU A 15 -13.50 3.51 -11.80
C GLU A 15 -13.19 2.95 -10.40
N TYR A 16 -12.73 1.69 -10.29
CA TYR A 16 -12.34 1.13 -9.00
C TYR A 16 -11.07 1.80 -8.45
N GLN A 17 -10.10 2.11 -9.32
CA GLN A 17 -8.88 2.81 -8.93
C GLN A 17 -9.18 4.23 -8.42
N GLU A 18 -10.03 4.99 -9.11
CA GLU A 18 -10.45 6.34 -8.69
C GLU A 18 -11.15 6.34 -7.33
N ARG A 19 -11.84 5.24 -7.00
CA ARG A 19 -12.53 5.04 -5.72
C ARG A 19 -11.62 4.48 -4.62
N ASN A 20 -10.35 4.19 -4.91
CA ASN A 20 -9.46 3.43 -4.03
C ASN A 20 -10.05 2.09 -3.57
N ASP A 21 -10.92 1.47 -4.38
CA ASP A 21 -11.56 0.20 -4.07
C ASP A 21 -10.77 -0.96 -4.69
N GLU A 22 -9.62 -1.26 -4.08
CA GLU A 22 -8.71 -2.31 -4.54
C GLU A 22 -9.34 -3.71 -4.47
N ILE A 23 -10.17 -3.96 -3.47
CA ILE A 23 -10.87 -5.24 -3.31
C ILE A 23 -11.89 -5.39 -4.44
N GLY A 24 -12.64 -4.33 -4.76
CA GLY A 24 -13.54 -4.29 -5.91
C GLY A 24 -12.80 -4.48 -7.22
N ALA A 25 -11.68 -3.77 -7.42
CA ALA A 25 -10.83 -3.91 -8.59
C ALA A 25 -10.33 -5.35 -8.78
N GLY A 26 -9.86 -5.99 -7.70
CA GLY A 26 -9.38 -7.37 -7.73
C GLY A 26 -10.48 -8.39 -8.03
N LYS A 27 -11.67 -8.22 -7.43
CA LYS A 27 -12.83 -9.08 -7.71
C LYS A 27 -13.32 -8.92 -9.15
N TYR A 28 -13.38 -7.69 -9.64
CA TYR A 28 -13.76 -7.39 -11.03
C TYR A 28 -12.77 -8.01 -12.01
N LEU A 29 -11.47 -7.80 -11.78
CA LEU A 29 -10.43 -8.40 -12.61
C LEU A 29 -10.54 -9.92 -12.61
N ALA A 30 -10.70 -10.57 -11.45
CA ALA A 30 -10.83 -12.02 -11.37
C ALA A 30 -12.07 -12.55 -12.12
N ALA A 31 -13.19 -11.85 -12.06
CA ALA A 31 -14.43 -12.23 -12.73
C ALA A 31 -14.36 -12.09 -14.26
N HIS A 32 -13.65 -11.07 -14.75
CA HIS A 32 -13.59 -10.72 -16.17
C HIS A 32 -12.23 -10.99 -16.82
N PHE A 33 -11.29 -11.63 -16.10
CA PHE A 33 -9.90 -11.80 -16.55
C PHE A 33 -9.80 -12.45 -17.93
N HIS A 34 -10.59 -13.51 -18.15
CA HIS A 34 -10.61 -14.28 -19.38
C HIS A 34 -11.23 -13.52 -20.56
N GLU A 35 -11.92 -12.41 -20.31
CA GLU A 35 -12.52 -11.56 -21.35
C GLU A 35 -11.49 -10.60 -21.97
N PHE A 36 -10.39 -10.32 -21.26
CA PHE A 36 -9.27 -9.56 -21.80
C PHE A 36 -8.48 -10.37 -22.84
N PRO A 37 -7.86 -9.70 -23.84
CA PRO A 37 -6.86 -10.32 -24.72
C PRO A 37 -5.75 -10.97 -23.89
N LYS A 38 -5.23 -12.11 -24.37
CA LYS A 38 -4.15 -12.82 -23.68
C LYS A 38 -2.90 -11.96 -23.50
N GLU A 39 -2.66 -11.06 -24.45
CA GLU A 39 -1.56 -10.11 -24.44
C GLU A 39 -1.68 -9.13 -23.27
N LEU A 40 -2.91 -8.68 -22.96
CA LEU A 40 -3.18 -7.72 -21.89
C LEU A 40 -3.36 -8.38 -20.52
N GLN A 41 -3.75 -9.66 -20.48
CA GLN A 41 -3.87 -10.43 -19.23
C GLN A 41 -2.56 -10.41 -18.41
N GLY A 42 -1.42 -10.60 -19.09
CA GLY A 42 -0.10 -10.56 -18.44
C GLY A 42 0.28 -9.16 -17.92
N GLU A 43 -0.01 -8.13 -18.71
CA GLU A 43 0.23 -6.73 -18.33
C GLU A 43 -0.61 -6.32 -17.12
N LEU A 44 -1.89 -6.71 -17.09
CA LEU A 44 -2.80 -6.45 -15.98
C LEU A 44 -2.32 -7.10 -14.68
N LEU A 45 -1.94 -8.38 -14.72
CA LEU A 45 -1.39 -9.07 -13.54
C LEU A 45 -0.10 -8.40 -13.04
N THR A 46 0.78 -8.03 -13.97
CA THR A 46 2.05 -7.35 -13.63
C THR A 46 1.79 -6.01 -12.96
N HIS A 47 0.86 -5.22 -13.49
CA HIS A 47 0.51 -3.92 -12.93
C HIS A 47 -0.07 -4.03 -11.51
N PHE A 48 -1.01 -4.95 -11.30
CA PHE A 48 -1.57 -5.22 -9.96
C PHE A 48 -0.51 -5.71 -8.98
N TYR A 49 0.40 -6.57 -9.43
CA TYR A 49 1.51 -7.06 -8.61
C TYR A 49 2.47 -5.94 -8.20
N ILE A 50 2.87 -5.08 -9.15
CA ILE A 50 3.75 -3.93 -8.86
C ILE A 50 3.07 -2.95 -7.91
N ASN A 51 1.78 -2.64 -8.09
CA ASN A 51 1.05 -1.76 -7.18
C ASN A 51 0.97 -2.34 -5.76
N ALA A 52 0.73 -3.65 -5.62
CA ALA A 52 0.74 -4.31 -4.31
C ALA A 52 2.13 -4.28 -3.65
N LEU A 53 3.20 -4.46 -4.43
CA LEU A 53 4.57 -4.33 -3.94
C LEU A 53 4.88 -2.91 -3.48
N ASN A 54 4.52 -1.89 -4.27
CA ASN A 54 4.78 -0.49 -3.94
C ASN A 54 4.07 -0.08 -2.64
N LYS A 55 2.79 -0.46 -2.46
CA LYS A 55 2.05 -0.23 -1.20
C LYS A 55 2.72 -0.91 -0.01
N LYS A 56 3.24 -2.12 -0.20
CA LYS A 56 3.98 -2.82 0.85
C LYS A 56 5.27 -2.10 1.21
N VAL A 57 5.99 -1.57 0.23
CA VAL A 57 7.21 -0.76 0.45
C VAL A 57 6.87 0.53 1.20
N GLU A 58 5.82 1.25 0.80
CA GLU A 58 5.34 2.44 1.51
C GLU A 58 5.00 2.12 2.97
N HIS A 59 4.28 1.02 3.22
CA HIS A 59 3.96 0.59 4.57
C HIS A 59 5.23 0.29 5.40
N LEU A 60 6.24 -0.35 4.81
CA LEU A 60 7.51 -0.62 5.49
C LEU A 60 8.26 0.67 5.83
N GLN A 61 8.24 1.67 4.96
CA GLN A 61 8.83 2.99 5.23
C GLN A 61 8.13 3.69 6.40
N VAL A 62 6.80 3.65 6.45
CA VAL A 62 6.03 4.21 7.57
C VAL A 62 6.37 3.50 8.89
N VAL A 63 6.45 2.17 8.86
CA VAL A 63 6.83 1.38 10.06
C VAL A 63 8.24 1.75 10.52
N GLN A 64 9.19 1.89 9.59
CA GLN A 64 10.55 2.30 9.92
C GLN A 64 10.57 3.70 10.56
N GLN A 65 9.84 4.67 10.00
CA GLN A 65 9.76 6.02 10.57
C GLN A 65 9.20 6.01 12.00
N VAL A 66 8.11 5.27 12.24
CA VAL A 66 7.52 5.13 13.59
C VAL A 66 8.51 4.49 14.58
N GLN A 67 9.32 3.55 14.12
CA GLN A 67 10.37 2.92 14.95
C GLN A 67 11.49 3.91 15.30
N GLU A 68 11.91 4.74 14.34
CA GLU A 68 12.92 5.78 14.58
C GLU A 68 12.41 6.84 15.58
N GLU A 69 11.19 7.35 15.37
CA GLU A 69 10.55 8.29 16.31
C GLU A 69 10.38 7.68 17.72
N GLY A 70 10.02 6.39 17.79
CA GLY A 70 9.92 5.65 19.05
C GLY A 70 11.25 5.51 19.80
N LEU A 71 12.36 5.30 19.08
CA LEU A 71 13.70 5.23 19.65
C LEU A 71 14.15 6.58 20.21
N GLU A 72 13.90 7.68 19.49
CA GLU A 72 14.22 9.03 19.96
C GLU A 72 13.44 9.40 21.24
N LEU A 73 12.16 9.03 21.29
CA LEU A 73 11.32 9.23 22.47
C LEU A 73 11.86 8.42 23.66
N TYR A 74 12.25 7.16 23.43
CA TYR A 74 12.83 6.30 24.46
C TYR A 74 14.14 6.87 25.03
N GLN A 75 15.03 7.37 24.16
CA GLN A 75 16.26 8.02 24.59
C GLN A 75 15.98 9.27 25.45
N SER A 76 14.99 10.07 25.06
CA SER A 76 14.55 11.25 25.81
C SER A 76 14.02 10.87 27.20
N LEU A 77 13.25 9.78 27.31
CA LEU A 77 12.76 9.27 28.58
C LEU A 77 13.90 8.78 29.50
N GLU A 78 14.93 8.14 28.95
CA GLU A 78 16.09 7.73 29.74
C GLU A 78 16.90 8.94 30.26
N ILE A 79 16.98 10.03 29.50
CA ILE A 79 17.56 11.30 29.98
C ILE A 79 16.75 11.86 31.14
N VAL A 80 15.42 11.95 30.99
CA VAL A 80 14.52 12.44 32.06
C VAL A 80 14.64 11.59 33.32
N LYS A 81 14.68 10.26 33.16
CA LYS A 81 14.87 9.32 34.27
C LYS A 81 16.19 9.54 35.02
N LYS A 82 17.30 9.75 34.30
CA LYS A 82 18.60 10.08 34.92
C LYS A 82 18.53 11.40 35.69
N LEU A 83 17.94 12.44 35.10
CA LEU A 83 17.78 13.74 35.76
C LEU A 83 16.93 13.64 37.03
N LEU A 84 15.85 12.84 37.02
CA LEU A 84 15.03 12.59 38.21
C LEU A 84 15.79 11.83 39.29
N GLN A 85 16.66 10.88 38.92
CA GLN A 85 17.52 10.17 39.87
C GLN A 85 18.59 11.08 40.49
N GLU A 86 19.14 12.02 39.71
CA GLU A 86 20.12 13.00 40.17
C GLU A 86 19.50 14.09 41.06
N THR A 87 18.24 14.45 40.82
CA THR A 87 17.52 15.50 41.56
C THR A 87 16.74 14.99 42.77
N GLY A 88 16.27 13.74 42.75
CA GLY A 88 15.53 13.09 43.86
C GLY A 88 16.42 12.43 44.93
N GLY A 89 17.74 12.41 44.75
CA GLY A 89 18.72 11.82 45.67
C GLY A 89 19.26 12.78 46.75
N LYS A 90 18.48 13.77 47.18
CA LYS A 90 18.78 14.63 48.34
C LYS A 90 17.79 14.41 49.47
#